data_AF-A0A0L0T8S1-F1
#
_entry.id   AF-A0A0L0T8S1-F1
#
_cell.length_a   1.000
_cell.length_b   1.000
_cell.length_c   1.000
_cell.angle_alpha   90.00
_cell.angle_beta   90.00
_cell.angle_gamma   90.00
#
_symmetry.space_group_name_H-M   'P 1'
#
loop_
_entity.id
_entity.type
_entity.pdbx_description
1 polymer ?
#
loop_
_entity_poly.entity_id
_entity_poly.type
_entity_poly.pdbx_seq_one_letter_code
_entity_poly.pdbx_strand_id
1 'polypeptide(L)'
;MDQDRPHSRDYDQERDRREDRDREHDRHHDLRDHEARDSRNFGDDRDARHARDAHDFRERERDPSSYARRTHDDTRNRDRPYGPPPPAAADDRARAVALHYNARPQATVVTRQDSPIYQLRCFNNWVKAVLFQTYLRRNDRVLDMGCGKGGDLQKYRQADIRELYAFDVADKSIDQATERYQTMRNARFRAQFRAVDCYNTSIEPHLPRDQGFDVVSMQFCMHYAFSSEQQVRQMLANVTARLRPGGFFIGTCPNANTIVRKLRHADGLEFGNSIYTVKFTQKDECPVYGHEYSFRLVDAVDDCPEYLVHWPSFVKLAREYRLDPIAHQGFHLFYTQHIDRHRDLFVRMKVVTPDSPTLPADQWEAAGLYSIFAFQKTD
;
A
#
# COMPACT_ATOMS: atom_id res chain seq x y z
N MET A 1 69.65 16.56 18.73
CA MET A 1 69.19 15.43 17.90
C MET A 1 67.78 15.80 17.48
N ASP A 2 67.59 16.83 16.65
CA ASP A 2 67.81 16.85 15.19
C ASP A 2 67.15 15.66 14.50
N GLN A 3 66.01 15.93 13.85
CA GLN A 3 65.80 15.58 12.43
C GLN A 3 64.67 16.44 11.81
N ASP A 4 65.09 17.08 10.72
CA ASP A 4 64.48 18.06 9.81
C ASP A 4 63.66 17.34 8.69
N ARG A 5 62.44 17.78 8.32
CA ARG A 5 61.97 18.33 6.99
C ARG A 5 60.76 17.56 6.38
N PRO A 6 60.06 18.03 5.30
CA PRO A 6 59.42 19.33 5.02
C PRO A 6 57.99 19.24 4.39
N HIS A 7 57.31 20.40 4.25
CA HIS A 7 56.15 20.81 3.42
C HIS A 7 55.27 19.80 2.62
N SER A 8 53.94 20.01 2.66
CA SER A 8 53.08 19.89 1.46
C SER A 8 52.09 21.07 1.37
N ARG A 9 52.22 21.84 0.28
CA ARG A 9 51.37 22.97 -0.14
C ARG A 9 50.47 22.56 -1.32
N ASP A 10 50.27 21.25 -1.52
CA ASP A 10 49.64 20.68 -2.72
C ASP A 10 48.16 20.29 -2.54
N TYR A 11 47.58 20.44 -1.34
CA TYR A 11 46.18 20.07 -1.11
C TYR A 11 45.15 21.18 -1.44
N ASP A 12 45.57 22.44 -1.52
CA ASP A 12 44.64 23.56 -1.78
C ASP A 12 44.47 23.90 -3.28
N GLN A 13 45.36 23.44 -4.17
CA GLN A 13 45.24 23.73 -5.62
C GLN A 13 44.33 22.75 -6.40
N GLU A 14 43.96 21.60 -5.81
CA GLU A 14 43.04 20.64 -6.46
C GLU A 14 41.56 20.90 -6.15
N ARG A 15 41.25 21.72 -5.12
CA ARG A 15 39.87 22.09 -4.77
C ARG A 15 39.32 23.17 -5.70
N ASP A 16 40.12 24.19 -6.01
CA ASP A 16 39.72 25.29 -6.88
C ASP A 16 39.51 24.87 -8.35
N ARG A 17 40.22 23.84 -8.83
CA ARG A 17 40.05 23.31 -10.20
C ARG A 17 38.82 22.43 -10.42
N ARG A 18 38.13 22.04 -9.34
CA ARG A 18 36.85 21.29 -9.42
C ARG A 18 35.66 22.25 -9.39
N GLU A 19 35.73 23.34 -8.64
CA GLU A 19 34.63 24.32 -8.56
C GLU A 19 34.45 25.15 -9.84
N ASP A 20 35.50 25.33 -10.66
CA ASP A 20 35.38 26.03 -11.96
C ASP A 20 34.80 25.15 -13.09
N ARG A 21 34.86 23.82 -12.96
CA ARG A 21 34.26 22.90 -13.97
C ARG A 21 32.74 22.72 -13.80
N ASP A 22 32.22 22.92 -12.60
CA ASP A 22 30.78 22.81 -12.34
C ASP A 22 30.01 24.10 -12.69
N ARG A 23 30.70 25.25 -12.82
CA ARG A 23 30.10 26.54 -13.21
C ARG A 23 30.00 26.77 -14.73
N GLU A 24 30.59 25.91 -15.54
CA GLU A 24 30.54 25.97 -17.01
C GLU A 24 29.43 25.07 -17.60
N HIS A 25 28.93 24.08 -16.83
CA HIS A 25 27.85 23.19 -17.28
C HIS A 25 26.44 23.79 -17.13
N ASP A 26 26.26 24.75 -16.22
CA ASP A 26 24.96 25.41 -15.94
C ASP A 26 24.62 26.58 -16.88
N ARG A 27 25.49 26.91 -17.85
CA ARG A 27 25.26 28.00 -18.82
C ARG A 27 24.79 27.56 -20.21
N HIS A 28 24.52 26.26 -20.40
CA HIS A 28 24.12 25.72 -21.71
C HIS A 28 22.68 25.19 -21.81
N HIS A 29 21.85 25.39 -20.79
CA HIS A 29 20.47 24.90 -20.79
C HIS A 29 19.38 25.99 -20.79
N ASP A 30 19.74 27.23 -21.15
CA ASP A 30 18.85 28.40 -21.07
C ASP A 30 18.60 29.13 -22.41
N LEU A 31 18.79 28.42 -23.53
CA LEU A 31 18.51 28.94 -24.88
C LEU A 31 17.94 27.84 -25.78
N ARG A 32 16.68 27.49 -25.56
CA ARG A 32 15.74 26.90 -26.53
C ARG A 32 14.39 26.74 -25.85
N ASP A 33 13.51 27.72 -26.08
CA ASP A 33 12.05 27.59 -26.19
C ASP A 33 11.38 28.96 -25.94
N HIS A 34 11.81 29.92 -26.76
CA HIS A 34 11.09 31.15 -27.03
C HIS A 34 11.03 31.31 -28.54
N GLU A 35 10.11 30.59 -29.20
CA GLU A 35 9.56 30.92 -30.54
C GLU A 35 8.56 29.84 -30.99
N ALA A 36 7.27 30.08 -30.75
CA ALA A 36 6.17 29.71 -31.67
C ALA A 36 4.85 30.26 -31.10
N ARG A 37 4.50 31.47 -31.52
CA ARG A 37 3.20 32.09 -31.31
C ARG A 37 2.18 31.55 -32.31
N ASP A 38 0.93 31.55 -31.87
CA ASP A 38 -0.28 31.91 -32.62
C ASP A 38 -0.45 31.42 -34.07
N SER A 39 -1.49 30.62 -34.29
CA SER A 39 -2.33 30.72 -35.48
C SER A 39 -3.77 30.32 -35.14
N ARG A 40 -4.70 31.09 -35.68
CA ARG A 40 -6.10 31.22 -35.30
C ARG A 40 -7.01 30.21 -36.02
N ASN A 41 -8.06 29.78 -35.32
CA ASN A 41 -9.50 29.84 -35.64
C ASN A 41 -9.98 29.58 -37.09
N PHE A 42 -10.94 28.66 -37.27
CA PHE A 42 -12.14 28.67 -38.17
C PHE A 42 -12.89 27.33 -37.94
N GLY A 43 -14.13 27.30 -37.40
CA GLY A 43 -15.42 27.29 -38.13
C GLY A 43 -15.80 25.84 -38.53
N ASP A 44 -17.01 25.31 -38.54
CA ASP A 44 -18.41 25.65 -38.21
C ASP A 44 -19.19 24.31 -38.33
N ASP A 45 -20.49 24.31 -37.98
CA ASP A 45 -21.55 23.36 -38.38
C ASP A 45 -21.64 21.97 -37.72
N ARG A 46 -22.80 21.33 -37.58
CA ARG A 46 -24.22 21.67 -37.30
C ARG A 46 -24.94 20.31 -37.22
N ASP A 47 -26.16 20.33 -36.68
CA ASP A 47 -27.24 19.33 -36.79
C ASP A 47 -27.20 18.11 -35.82
N ALA A 48 -28.11 18.03 -34.84
CA ALA A 48 -29.55 17.68 -34.92
C ALA A 48 -29.77 16.16 -35.10
N ARG A 49 -30.76 15.46 -34.55
CA ARG A 49 -31.85 15.60 -33.57
C ARG A 49 -32.48 14.18 -33.46
N HIS A 50 -33.34 13.95 -32.46
CA HIS A 50 -34.35 12.85 -32.37
C HIS A 50 -33.84 11.42 -32.07
N ALA A 51 -34.57 10.51 -31.44
CA ALA A 51 -35.76 10.46 -30.56
C ALA A 51 -35.86 8.97 -30.14
N ARG A 52 -36.08 8.68 -28.85
CA ARG A 52 -37.26 8.00 -28.26
C ARG A 52 -37.47 6.50 -28.54
N ASP A 53 -38.05 5.91 -27.49
CA ASP A 53 -38.79 4.63 -27.38
C ASP A 53 -37.97 3.36 -27.15
N ALA A 54 -38.44 2.34 -26.43
CA ALA A 54 -39.32 2.14 -25.28
C ALA A 54 -39.38 0.60 -25.12
N HIS A 55 -39.50 0.11 -23.88
CA HIS A 55 -40.11 -1.16 -23.46
C HIS A 55 -40.07 -2.40 -24.37
N ASP A 56 -39.55 -3.53 -23.86
CA ASP A 56 -40.44 -4.69 -23.64
C ASP A 56 -39.94 -5.63 -22.53
N PHE A 57 -40.91 -6.09 -21.75
CA PHE A 57 -40.84 -7.13 -20.72
C PHE A 57 -40.87 -8.51 -21.39
N ARG A 58 -40.29 -9.54 -20.75
CA ARG A 58 -40.96 -10.85 -20.56
C ARG A 58 -40.15 -11.78 -19.65
N GLU A 59 -40.76 -12.08 -18.52
CA GLU A 59 -40.52 -13.26 -17.68
C GLU A 59 -40.92 -14.55 -18.40
N ARG A 60 -40.30 -15.68 -17.99
CA ARG A 60 -40.84 -17.05 -17.88
C ARG A 60 -39.76 -17.91 -17.23
N GLU A 61 -39.90 -18.19 -15.93
CA GLU A 61 -40.56 -19.37 -15.34
C GLU A 61 -39.63 -20.59 -15.23
N ARG A 62 -39.47 -21.01 -13.97
CA ARG A 62 -38.81 -22.23 -13.50
C ARG A 62 -39.77 -23.41 -13.67
N ASP A 63 -39.23 -24.61 -13.89
CA ASP A 63 -39.87 -25.84 -13.43
C ASP A 63 -38.80 -26.82 -12.90
N PRO A 64 -38.95 -27.34 -11.66
CA PRO A 64 -38.02 -28.28 -11.04
C PRO A 64 -38.54 -29.72 -11.05
N SER A 65 -37.60 -30.65 -10.83
CA SER A 65 -37.76 -32.00 -10.24
C SER A 65 -37.33 -33.16 -11.15
N SER A 66 -36.42 -33.98 -10.64
CA SER A 66 -36.64 -35.43 -10.55
C SER A 66 -35.49 -36.15 -9.84
N TYR A 67 -35.87 -36.69 -8.67
CA TYR A 67 -35.52 -38.00 -8.10
C TYR A 67 -34.10 -38.34 -7.60
N ALA A 68 -34.17 -39.06 -6.48
CA ALA A 68 -33.12 -39.44 -5.56
C ALA A 68 -32.72 -40.92 -5.65
N ARG A 69 -31.53 -41.24 -5.10
CA ARG A 69 -31.11 -42.40 -4.24
C ARG A 69 -29.74 -42.95 -4.69
N ARG A 70 -28.70 -42.84 -3.83
CA ARG A 70 -28.05 -43.89 -2.98
C ARG A 70 -27.36 -45.00 -3.82
N THR A 71 -26.10 -45.43 -3.64
CA THR A 71 -25.19 -45.58 -2.48
C THR A 71 -23.84 -46.15 -2.96
N HIS A 72 -22.75 -45.90 -2.19
CA HIS A 72 -21.46 -46.62 -2.12
C HIS A 72 -20.63 -46.71 -3.41
N ASP A 73 -19.31 -46.75 -3.43
CA ASP A 73 -18.16 -46.60 -2.52
C ASP A 73 -17.01 -46.73 -3.54
N ASP A 74 -16.11 -45.77 -3.67
CA ASP A 74 -14.75 -46.16 -4.05
C ASP A 74 -13.73 -45.09 -3.66
N THR A 75 -12.85 -45.56 -2.82
CA THR A 75 -11.53 -45.04 -2.53
C THR A 75 -10.77 -44.61 -3.80
N ARG A 76 -9.95 -43.56 -3.64
CA ARG A 76 -8.85 -43.06 -4.51
C ARG A 76 -9.10 -41.68 -5.09
N ASN A 77 -8.67 -40.66 -4.35
CA ASN A 77 -7.97 -39.53 -4.96
C ASN A 77 -7.14 -38.77 -3.91
N ARG A 78 -6.04 -39.38 -3.47
CA ARG A 78 -4.87 -38.60 -3.03
C ARG A 78 -4.12 -38.30 -4.32
N ASP A 79 -3.95 -37.01 -4.59
CA ASP A 79 -3.22 -36.36 -5.71
C ASP A 79 -4.11 -35.32 -6.40
N ARG A 80 -4.46 -34.26 -5.65
CA ARG A 80 -4.78 -32.97 -6.26
C ARG A 80 -3.64 -32.02 -5.97
N PRO A 81 -3.00 -31.40 -6.98
CA PRO A 81 -2.13 -30.26 -6.73
C PRO A 81 -2.96 -29.17 -6.07
N TYR A 82 -2.35 -28.40 -5.16
CA TYR A 82 -2.94 -27.27 -4.45
C TYR A 82 -3.43 -26.22 -5.47
N GLY A 83 -4.65 -26.41 -5.97
CA GLY A 83 -5.35 -25.46 -6.82
C GLY A 83 -5.98 -24.35 -5.98
N PRO A 84 -6.25 -23.17 -6.57
CA PRO A 84 -6.87 -22.08 -5.83
C PRO A 84 -8.20 -22.53 -5.20
N PRO A 85 -8.53 -22.06 -4.00
CA PRO A 85 -9.82 -22.36 -3.39
C PRO A 85 -10.95 -21.84 -4.30
N PRO A 86 -12.12 -22.49 -4.31
CA PRO A 86 -13.23 -22.10 -5.17
C PRO A 86 -13.69 -20.66 -4.87
N PRO A 87 -14.32 -19.95 -5.83
CA PRO A 87 -14.69 -18.53 -5.70
C PRO A 87 -15.48 -18.18 -4.43
N ALA A 88 -16.33 -19.08 -3.95
CA ALA A 88 -17.09 -18.89 -2.71
C ALA A 88 -16.20 -18.77 -1.46
N ALA A 89 -15.07 -19.48 -1.43
CA ALA A 89 -14.13 -19.42 -0.32
C ALA A 89 -13.26 -18.15 -0.32
N ALA A 90 -13.12 -17.47 -1.47
CA ALA A 90 -12.44 -16.16 -1.55
C ALA A 90 -13.34 -15.03 -1.01
N ASP A 91 -14.65 -15.10 -1.29
CA ASP A 91 -15.68 -14.19 -0.77
C ASP A 91 -15.80 -14.29 0.77
N ASP A 92 -15.81 -15.51 1.30
CA ASP A 92 -15.84 -15.76 2.75
C ASP A 92 -14.65 -15.14 3.51
N ARG A 93 -13.46 -15.09 2.88
CA ARG A 93 -12.24 -14.57 3.51
C ARG A 93 -12.14 -13.05 3.46
N ALA A 94 -12.50 -12.42 2.33
CA ALA A 94 -12.64 -10.97 2.25
C ALA A 94 -13.67 -10.48 3.27
N ARG A 95 -14.78 -11.21 3.39
CA ARG A 95 -15.80 -10.99 4.42
C ARG A 95 -15.25 -11.19 5.83
N ALA A 96 -14.43 -12.20 6.10
CA ALA A 96 -13.81 -12.41 7.42
C ALA A 96 -12.91 -11.23 7.83
N VAL A 97 -12.08 -10.73 6.91
CA VAL A 97 -11.26 -9.53 7.13
C VAL A 97 -12.14 -8.30 7.37
N ALA A 98 -13.16 -8.09 6.54
CA ALA A 98 -14.10 -6.98 6.69
C ALA A 98 -14.83 -7.02 8.05
N LEU A 99 -15.31 -8.21 8.46
CA LEU A 99 -15.95 -8.44 9.75
C LEU A 99 -15.00 -8.15 10.91
N HIS A 100 -13.73 -8.58 10.81
CA HIS A 100 -12.70 -8.29 11.81
C HIS A 100 -12.56 -6.78 12.05
N TYR A 101 -12.40 -5.98 10.99
CA TYR A 101 -12.28 -4.53 11.10
C TYR A 101 -13.58 -3.84 11.54
N ASN A 102 -14.73 -4.34 11.10
CA ASN A 102 -16.06 -3.85 11.47
C ASN A 102 -16.43 -4.12 12.94
N ALA A 103 -15.90 -5.18 13.54
CA ALA A 103 -16.18 -5.57 14.92
C ALA A 103 -15.36 -4.78 15.95
N ARG A 104 -14.24 -4.16 15.54
CA ARG A 104 -13.33 -3.49 16.46
C ARG A 104 -13.82 -2.10 16.90
N PRO A 105 -14.07 -1.90 18.21
CA PRO A 105 -14.55 -0.64 18.76
C PRO A 105 -13.54 0.50 18.56
N GLN A 106 -14.04 1.72 18.53
CA GLN A 106 -13.20 2.91 18.35
C GLN A 106 -12.47 3.22 19.67
N ALA A 107 -11.18 2.88 19.75
CA ALA A 107 -10.33 3.38 20.84
C ALA A 107 -10.17 4.90 20.71
N THR A 108 -10.47 5.65 21.79
CA THR A 108 -10.30 7.11 21.87
C THR A 108 -8.81 7.47 21.86
N VAL A 109 -8.47 8.73 21.62
CA VAL A 109 -7.06 9.16 21.59
C VAL A 109 -6.36 8.92 22.93
N VAL A 110 -7.09 9.03 24.04
CA VAL A 110 -6.59 8.79 25.40
C VAL A 110 -6.30 7.30 25.61
N THR A 111 -7.26 6.41 25.30
CA THR A 111 -7.04 4.97 25.48
C THR A 111 -5.98 4.38 24.54
N ARG A 112 -5.61 5.10 23.47
CA ARG A 112 -4.51 4.71 22.58
C ARG A 112 -3.12 4.98 23.16
N GLN A 113 -2.97 5.98 24.04
CA GLN A 113 -1.67 6.31 24.64
C GLN A 113 -1.24 5.25 25.67
N ASP A 114 -2.22 4.60 26.30
CA ASP A 114 -2.00 3.53 27.28
C ASP A 114 -1.75 2.16 26.63
N SER A 115 -1.81 2.07 25.30
CA SER A 115 -1.62 0.81 24.58
C SER A 115 -0.16 0.35 24.61
N PRO A 116 0.13 -0.93 24.88
CA PRO A 116 1.49 -1.50 24.85
C PRO A 116 2.18 -1.38 23.48
N ILE A 117 1.43 -1.07 22.42
CA ILE A 117 1.96 -0.87 21.07
C ILE A 117 1.90 0.59 20.61
N TYR A 118 1.74 1.56 21.53
CA TYR A 118 1.62 2.97 21.18
C TYR A 118 2.79 3.48 20.33
N GLN A 119 4.03 3.22 20.75
CA GLN A 119 5.22 3.69 20.03
C GLN A 119 5.40 2.99 18.68
N LEU A 120 5.03 1.71 18.56
CA LEU A 120 4.98 0.98 17.30
C LEU A 120 3.98 1.62 16.34
N ARG A 121 2.80 2.03 16.80
CA ARG A 121 1.85 2.77 15.97
C ARG A 121 2.39 4.13 15.54
N CYS A 122 3.09 4.83 16.44
CA CYS A 122 3.78 6.08 16.10
C CYS A 122 4.87 5.84 15.04
N PHE A 123 5.69 4.80 15.21
CA PHE A 123 6.75 4.40 14.29
C PHE A 123 6.19 4.05 12.91
N ASN A 124 5.19 3.18 12.84
CA ASN A 124 4.52 2.81 11.59
C ASN A 124 3.92 4.04 10.89
N ASN A 125 3.34 4.97 11.66
CA ASN A 125 2.85 6.23 11.10
C ASN A 125 3.98 7.14 10.61
N TRP A 126 5.13 7.17 11.28
CA TRP A 126 6.31 7.91 10.85
C TRP A 126 6.87 7.34 9.55
N VAL A 127 7.02 6.02 9.43
CA VAL A 127 7.44 5.35 8.18
C VAL A 127 6.52 5.76 7.03
N LYS A 128 5.20 5.69 7.23
CA LYS A 128 4.22 6.15 6.21
C LYS A 128 4.36 7.64 5.89
N ALA A 129 4.58 8.49 6.89
CA ALA A 129 4.75 9.92 6.67
C ALA A 129 5.99 10.24 5.84
N VAL A 130 7.12 9.59 6.11
CA VAL A 130 8.35 9.74 5.31
C VAL A 130 8.17 9.18 3.90
N LEU A 131 7.51 8.02 3.76
CA LEU A 131 7.17 7.45 2.45
C LEU A 131 6.31 8.44 1.63
N PHE A 132 5.28 9.02 2.24
CA PHE A 132 4.43 10.00 1.57
C PHE A 132 5.17 11.31 1.25
N GLN A 133 6.05 11.80 2.12
CA GLN A 133 6.90 12.96 1.82
C GLN A 133 7.84 12.71 0.63
N THR A 134 8.19 11.46 0.37
CA THR A 134 9.07 11.07 -0.75
C THR A 134 8.32 11.05 -2.08
N TYR A 135 7.06 10.59 -2.09
CA TYR A 135 6.34 10.27 -3.33
C TYR A 135 5.12 11.14 -3.62
N LEU A 136 4.52 11.80 -2.62
CA LEU A 136 3.42 12.74 -2.83
C LEU A 136 3.94 14.15 -3.10
N ARG A 137 3.25 14.85 -3.99
CA ARG A 137 3.46 16.24 -4.33
C ARG A 137 2.18 17.03 -4.15
N ARG A 138 2.34 18.35 -4.01
CA ARG A 138 1.22 19.28 -3.98
C ARG A 138 0.36 19.13 -5.24
N ASN A 139 -0.96 19.20 -5.08
CA ASN A 139 -1.96 19.01 -6.12
C ASN A 139 -2.07 17.59 -6.71
N ASP A 140 -1.42 16.58 -6.12
CA ASP A 140 -1.58 15.21 -6.58
C ASP A 140 -3.02 14.70 -6.43
N ARG A 141 -3.41 13.78 -7.30
CA ARG A 141 -4.60 12.94 -7.19
C ARG A 141 -4.19 11.57 -6.68
N VAL A 142 -4.77 11.18 -5.55
CA VAL A 142 -4.39 9.97 -4.84
C VAL A 142 -5.54 8.97 -4.84
N LEU A 143 -5.21 7.72 -5.16
CA LEU A 143 -6.05 6.55 -4.93
C LEU A 143 -5.52 5.80 -3.69
N ASP A 144 -6.33 5.66 -2.65
CA ASP A 144 -5.99 4.94 -1.42
C ASP A 144 -6.83 3.65 -1.33
N MET A 145 -6.20 2.51 -1.61
CA MET A 145 -6.84 1.20 -1.58
C MET A 145 -6.55 0.51 -0.24
N GLY A 146 -7.61 0.19 0.51
CA GLY A 146 -7.50 -0.28 1.89
C GLY A 146 -7.30 0.88 2.88
N CYS A 147 -8.04 1.98 2.69
CA CYS A 147 -7.90 3.21 3.46
C CYS A 147 -8.30 3.06 4.95
N GLY A 148 -8.99 1.96 5.30
CA GLY A 148 -9.49 1.66 6.61
C GLY A 148 -10.31 2.81 7.20
N LYS A 149 -10.07 3.12 8.48
CA LYS A 149 -10.75 4.18 9.21
C LYS A 149 -10.18 5.58 8.91
N GLY A 150 -9.56 5.80 7.75
CA GLY A 150 -8.96 7.08 7.35
C GLY A 150 -7.75 7.50 8.21
N GLY A 151 -6.84 6.56 8.51
CA GLY A 151 -5.65 6.83 9.35
C GLY A 151 -4.62 7.77 8.70
N ASP A 152 -4.67 7.91 7.38
CA ASP A 152 -3.70 8.63 6.58
C ASP A 152 -4.19 9.99 6.06
N LEU A 153 -5.45 10.37 6.35
CA LEU A 153 -6.06 11.64 5.92
C LEU A 153 -5.22 12.87 6.30
N GLN A 154 -4.63 12.89 7.51
CA GLN A 154 -3.78 14.00 7.93
C GLN A 154 -2.49 14.09 7.09
N LYS A 155 -1.97 12.96 6.62
CA LYS A 155 -0.76 12.93 5.78
C LYS A 155 -1.08 13.45 4.37
N TYR A 156 -2.22 13.08 3.81
CA TYR A 156 -2.73 13.66 2.56
C TYR A 156 -2.97 15.17 2.69
N ARG A 157 -3.55 15.63 3.81
CA ARG A 157 -3.72 17.06 4.11
C ARG A 157 -2.37 17.79 4.17
N GLN A 158 -1.36 17.19 4.79
CA GLN A 158 -0.01 17.75 4.91
C GLN A 158 0.72 17.82 3.56
N ALA A 159 0.46 16.88 2.66
CA ALA A 159 1.01 16.88 1.31
C ALA A 159 0.29 17.87 0.36
N ASP A 160 -0.79 18.52 0.81
CA ASP A 160 -1.60 19.47 0.02
C ASP A 160 -2.02 18.87 -1.33
N ILE A 161 -2.50 17.61 -1.30
CA ILE A 161 -3.02 16.92 -2.49
C ILE A 161 -4.27 17.65 -3.02
N ARG A 162 -4.65 17.38 -4.26
CA ARG A 162 -5.87 17.94 -4.86
C ARG A 162 -7.10 17.12 -4.51
N GLU A 163 -6.99 15.80 -4.63
CA GLU A 163 -8.15 14.91 -4.58
C GLU A 163 -7.77 13.51 -4.12
N LEU A 164 -8.63 12.91 -3.30
CA LEU A 164 -8.50 11.58 -2.74
C LEU A 164 -9.69 10.71 -3.14
N TYR A 165 -9.41 9.53 -3.67
CA TYR A 165 -10.37 8.44 -3.82
C TYR A 165 -9.94 7.31 -2.88
N ALA A 166 -10.79 6.97 -1.92
CA ALA A 166 -10.46 6.06 -0.85
C ALA A 166 -11.44 4.88 -0.83
N PHE A 167 -10.91 3.67 -0.92
CA PHE A 167 -11.67 2.43 -0.94
C PHE A 167 -11.26 1.52 0.21
N ASP A 168 -12.21 0.78 0.75
CA ASP A 168 -11.98 -0.27 1.74
C ASP A 168 -13.10 -1.30 1.62
N VAL A 169 -12.86 -2.54 2.04
CA VAL A 169 -13.90 -3.59 2.00
C VAL A 169 -14.94 -3.42 3.12
N ALA A 170 -14.57 -2.73 4.22
CA ALA A 170 -15.41 -2.61 5.40
C ALA A 170 -16.25 -1.31 5.40
N ASP A 171 -17.57 -1.43 5.22
CA ASP A 171 -18.50 -0.29 5.24
C ASP A 171 -18.33 0.62 6.47
N LYS A 172 -18.23 0.05 7.68
CA LYS A 172 -18.08 0.87 8.90
C LYS A 172 -16.74 1.61 8.95
N SER A 173 -15.69 1.06 8.34
CA SER A 173 -14.40 1.75 8.22
C SER A 173 -14.54 2.97 7.31
N ILE A 174 -15.29 2.83 6.21
CA ILE A 174 -15.61 3.91 5.27
C ILE A 174 -16.47 5.00 5.93
N ASP A 175 -17.48 4.64 6.71
CA ASP A 175 -18.28 5.62 7.46
C ASP A 175 -17.40 6.44 8.41
N GLN A 176 -16.52 5.76 9.15
CA GLN A 176 -15.59 6.41 10.09
C GLN A 176 -14.54 7.27 9.38
N ALA A 177 -14.05 6.84 8.21
CA ALA A 177 -13.13 7.64 7.40
C ALA A 177 -13.82 8.91 6.87
N THR A 178 -15.08 8.77 6.44
CA THR A 178 -15.92 9.87 5.96
C THR A 178 -16.16 10.89 7.07
N GLU A 179 -16.58 10.45 8.26
CA GLU A 179 -16.78 11.32 9.42
C GLU A 179 -15.48 12.05 9.82
N ARG A 180 -14.35 11.33 9.84
CA ARG A 180 -13.03 11.92 10.14
C ARG A 180 -12.65 13.00 9.13
N TYR A 181 -12.96 12.80 7.85
CA TYR A 181 -12.71 13.79 6.81
C TYR A 181 -13.65 15.00 6.94
N GLN A 182 -14.94 14.79 7.19
CA GLN A 182 -15.93 15.87 7.34
C GLN A 182 -15.64 16.77 8.54
N THR A 183 -15.11 16.20 9.63
CA THR A 183 -14.72 16.93 10.84
C THR A 183 -13.30 17.48 10.79
N MET A 184 -12.54 17.20 9.71
CA MET A 184 -11.18 17.67 9.54
C MET A 184 -11.13 19.17 9.27
N ARG A 185 -10.47 19.92 10.16
CA ARG A 185 -10.21 21.34 9.95
C ARG A 185 -9.25 21.53 8.76
N ASN A 186 -9.59 22.46 7.88
CA ASN A 186 -8.77 22.85 6.72
C ASN A 186 -8.42 21.66 5.80
N ALA A 187 -9.41 20.80 5.49
CA ALA A 187 -9.30 19.87 4.38
C ALA A 187 -9.21 20.67 3.07
N ARG A 188 -7.99 20.85 2.55
CA ARG A 188 -7.70 21.60 1.30
C ARG A 188 -7.81 20.74 0.05
N PHE A 189 -8.25 19.49 0.19
CA PHE A 189 -8.40 18.51 -0.88
C PHE A 189 -9.83 17.99 -0.91
N ARG A 190 -10.30 17.53 -2.07
CA ARG A 190 -11.58 16.83 -2.20
C ARG A 190 -11.40 15.35 -1.86
N ALA A 191 -12.38 14.70 -1.21
CA ALA A 191 -12.31 13.27 -0.94
C ALA A 191 -13.61 12.53 -1.29
N GLN A 192 -13.48 11.30 -1.77
CA GLN A 192 -14.56 10.36 -1.99
C GLN A 192 -14.22 9.04 -1.31
N PHE A 193 -15.17 8.48 -0.57
CA PHE A 193 -15.02 7.23 0.16
C PHE A 193 -16.08 6.25 -0.31
N ARG A 194 -15.69 4.99 -0.58
CA ARG A 194 -16.65 3.93 -0.93
C ARG A 194 -16.20 2.58 -0.40
N ALA A 195 -17.17 1.77 0.00
CA ALA A 195 -16.94 0.39 0.34
C ALA A 195 -16.90 -0.46 -0.94
N VAL A 196 -15.74 -1.05 -1.23
CA VAL A 196 -15.51 -1.87 -2.43
C VAL A 196 -14.44 -2.92 -2.11
N ASP A 197 -14.71 -4.17 -2.46
CA ASP A 197 -13.68 -5.21 -2.45
C ASP A 197 -12.73 -5.03 -3.64
N CYS A 198 -11.62 -4.35 -3.37
CA CYS A 198 -10.58 -4.03 -4.33
C CYS A 198 -9.79 -5.26 -4.84
N TYR A 199 -10.04 -6.46 -4.32
CA TYR A 199 -9.32 -7.69 -4.69
C TYR A 199 -10.17 -8.63 -5.54
N ASN A 200 -11.50 -8.48 -5.51
CA ASN A 200 -12.42 -9.31 -6.29
C ASN A 200 -13.25 -8.52 -7.30
N THR A 201 -13.27 -7.19 -7.23
CA THR A 201 -14.10 -6.35 -8.11
C THR A 201 -13.30 -5.22 -8.76
N SER A 202 -13.70 -4.81 -9.96
CA SER A 202 -13.13 -3.63 -10.62
C SER A 202 -13.64 -2.35 -9.95
N ILE A 203 -12.70 -1.46 -9.59
CA ILE A 203 -13.04 -0.14 -9.03
C ILE A 203 -13.34 0.90 -10.11
N GLU A 204 -13.04 0.61 -11.39
CA GLU A 204 -13.13 1.57 -12.50
C GLU A 204 -14.49 2.28 -12.63
N PRO A 205 -15.65 1.63 -12.42
CA PRO A 205 -16.96 2.31 -12.45
C PRO A 205 -17.11 3.43 -11.41
N HIS A 206 -16.29 3.43 -10.36
CA HIS A 206 -16.27 4.42 -9.29
C HIS A 206 -15.19 5.50 -9.48
N LEU A 207 -14.36 5.37 -10.51
CA LEU A 207 -13.28 6.29 -10.83
C LEU A 207 -13.77 7.42 -11.76
N PRO A 208 -13.12 8.59 -11.73
CA PRO A 208 -13.39 9.65 -12.68
C PRO A 208 -12.97 9.22 -14.09
N ARG A 209 -13.86 9.36 -15.08
CA ARG A 209 -13.62 8.88 -16.47
C ARG A 209 -12.44 9.57 -17.17
N ASP A 210 -12.22 10.85 -16.88
CA ASP A 210 -11.26 11.69 -17.62
C ASP A 210 -10.05 12.13 -16.76
N GLN A 211 -9.77 11.40 -15.67
CA GLN A 211 -8.74 11.83 -14.72
C GLN A 211 -7.86 10.66 -14.30
N GLY A 212 -6.55 10.85 -14.42
CA GLY A 212 -5.56 9.93 -13.89
C GLY A 212 -5.22 10.23 -12.43
N PHE A 213 -4.72 9.20 -11.75
CA PHE A 213 -4.07 9.29 -10.45
C PHE A 213 -2.57 9.49 -10.62
N ASP A 214 -2.00 10.31 -9.76
CA ASP A 214 -0.57 10.57 -9.70
C ASP A 214 0.11 9.55 -8.78
N VAL A 215 -0.60 9.14 -7.71
CA VAL A 215 -0.15 8.13 -6.76
C VAL A 215 -1.29 7.18 -6.38
N VAL A 216 -0.98 5.89 -6.34
CA VAL A 216 -1.79 4.85 -5.69
C VAL A 216 -1.09 4.41 -4.41
N SER A 217 -1.81 4.38 -3.29
CA SER A 217 -1.32 3.98 -1.98
C SER A 217 -2.02 2.71 -1.50
N MET A 218 -1.24 1.75 -0.98
CA MET A 218 -1.74 0.54 -0.30
C MET A 218 -0.94 0.30 0.98
N GLN A 219 -1.47 0.73 2.12
CA GLN A 219 -0.78 0.65 3.41
C GLN A 219 -1.29 -0.52 4.24
N PHE A 220 -0.42 -1.49 4.53
CA PHE A 220 -0.75 -2.68 5.34
C PHE A 220 -1.99 -3.45 4.85
N CYS A 221 -2.21 -3.53 3.53
CA CYS A 221 -3.41 -4.16 2.99
C CYS A 221 -3.14 -5.11 1.81
N MET A 222 -2.08 -4.89 1.01
CA MET A 222 -1.89 -5.66 -0.23
C MET A 222 -1.74 -7.17 -0.04
N HIS A 223 -1.24 -7.60 1.12
CA HIS A 223 -1.00 -9.01 1.41
C HIS A 223 -2.31 -9.81 1.49
N TYR A 224 -3.46 -9.18 1.75
CA TYR A 224 -4.76 -9.85 1.72
C TYR A 224 -5.14 -10.36 0.32
N ALA A 225 -4.61 -9.76 -0.75
CA ALA A 225 -4.85 -10.23 -2.12
C ALA A 225 -4.08 -11.51 -2.47
N PHE A 226 -3.09 -11.92 -1.66
CA PHE A 226 -2.19 -13.03 -1.99
C PHE A 226 -2.76 -14.41 -1.70
N SER A 227 -4.07 -14.52 -1.44
CA SER A 227 -4.74 -15.82 -1.33
C SER A 227 -4.70 -16.60 -2.66
N SER A 228 -4.68 -15.89 -3.80
CA SER A 228 -4.59 -16.47 -5.14
C SER A 228 -3.98 -15.49 -6.14
N GLU A 229 -3.41 -16.00 -7.24
CA GLU A 229 -2.91 -15.15 -8.33
C GLU A 229 -4.01 -14.26 -8.93
N GLN A 230 -5.24 -14.78 -9.04
CA GLN A 230 -6.38 -14.05 -9.60
C GLN A 230 -6.66 -12.75 -8.83
N GLN A 231 -6.63 -12.81 -7.50
CA GLN A 231 -6.84 -11.63 -6.66
C GLN A 231 -5.67 -10.62 -6.77
N VAL A 232 -4.43 -11.10 -6.86
CA VAL A 232 -3.28 -10.21 -7.10
C VAL A 232 -3.39 -9.52 -8.47
N ARG A 233 -3.83 -10.24 -9.51
CA ARG A 233 -4.09 -9.68 -10.84
C ARG A 233 -5.22 -8.65 -10.82
N GLN A 234 -6.32 -8.92 -10.12
CA GLN A 234 -7.42 -7.97 -9.97
C GLN A 234 -6.97 -6.71 -9.18
N MET A 235 -6.19 -6.88 -8.11
CA MET A 235 -5.58 -5.78 -7.37
C MET A 235 -4.69 -4.94 -8.29
N LEU A 236 -3.79 -5.55 -9.07
CA LEU A 236 -2.91 -4.83 -10.02
C LEU A 236 -3.69 -4.14 -11.14
N ALA A 237 -4.77 -4.75 -11.63
CA ALA A 237 -5.69 -4.11 -12.58
C ALA A 237 -6.30 -2.85 -11.97
N ASN A 238 -6.75 -2.90 -10.71
CA ASN A 238 -7.29 -1.73 -10.01
C ASN A 238 -6.23 -0.65 -9.75
N VAL A 239 -5.03 -1.03 -9.30
CA VAL A 239 -3.90 -0.10 -9.11
C VAL A 239 -3.57 0.63 -10.40
N THR A 240 -3.57 -0.08 -11.54
CA THR A 240 -3.12 0.47 -12.81
C THR A 240 -4.21 1.04 -13.69
N ALA A 241 -5.50 0.83 -13.35
CA ALA A 241 -6.66 1.26 -14.13
C ALA A 241 -6.59 2.73 -14.56
N ARG A 242 -6.21 3.61 -13.62
CA ARG A 242 -6.11 5.06 -13.86
C ARG A 242 -4.82 5.69 -13.34
N LEU A 243 -3.83 4.90 -12.93
CA LEU A 243 -2.50 5.44 -12.64
C LEU A 243 -1.89 5.98 -13.93
N ARG A 244 -1.42 7.24 -13.93
CA ARG A 244 -0.78 7.84 -15.11
C ARG A 244 0.62 7.24 -15.34
N PRO A 245 1.13 7.22 -16.58
CA PRO A 245 2.55 7.01 -16.82
C PRO A 245 3.40 7.99 -15.99
N GLY A 246 4.49 7.50 -15.41
CA GLY A 246 5.33 8.21 -14.45
C GLY A 246 4.75 8.31 -13.03
N GLY A 247 3.49 7.92 -12.82
CA GLY A 247 2.86 7.89 -11.50
C GLY A 247 3.40 6.77 -10.60
N PHE A 248 3.17 6.88 -9.30
CA PHE A 248 3.73 5.96 -8.31
C PHE A 248 2.69 5.02 -7.71
N PHE A 249 3.07 3.76 -7.50
CA PHE A 249 2.35 2.85 -6.64
C PHE A 249 3.20 2.54 -5.40
N ILE A 250 2.75 3.00 -4.25
CA ILE A 250 3.50 2.96 -2.99
C ILE A 250 2.74 2.19 -1.92
N GLY A 251 3.46 1.60 -0.98
CA GLY A 251 2.81 0.87 0.08
C GLY A 251 3.72 0.30 1.14
N THR A 252 3.08 -0.40 2.06
CA THR A 252 3.72 -1.15 3.13
C THR A 252 3.11 -2.53 3.21
N CYS A 253 3.94 -3.56 3.35
CA CYS A 253 3.48 -4.94 3.45
C CYS A 253 4.37 -5.76 4.39
N PRO A 254 3.87 -6.89 4.90
CA PRO A 254 4.70 -7.89 5.56
C PRO A 254 5.88 -8.32 4.66
N ASN A 255 7.06 -8.47 5.26
CA ASN A 255 8.28 -8.90 4.59
C ASN A 255 8.40 -10.42 4.72
N ALA A 256 8.08 -11.13 3.64
CA ALA A 256 8.08 -12.59 3.61
C ALA A 256 9.45 -13.18 3.96
N ASN A 257 10.58 -12.56 3.58
CA ASN A 257 11.90 -13.06 3.94
C ASN A 257 12.13 -13.01 5.46
N THR A 258 11.75 -11.91 6.11
CA THR A 258 11.87 -11.81 7.58
C THR A 258 10.96 -12.83 8.27
N ILE A 259 9.72 -12.95 7.82
CA ILE A 259 8.72 -13.84 8.42
C ILE A 259 9.13 -15.31 8.26
N VAL A 260 9.50 -15.74 7.06
CA VAL A 260 9.95 -17.11 6.78
C VAL A 260 11.25 -17.41 7.52
N ARG A 261 12.19 -16.45 7.61
CA ARG A 261 13.39 -16.63 8.43
C ARG A 261 13.02 -16.91 9.89
N LYS A 262 12.11 -16.15 10.49
CA LYS A 262 11.66 -16.39 11.86
C LYS A 262 10.95 -17.74 12.01
N LEU A 263 10.06 -18.09 11.09
CA LEU A 263 9.38 -19.39 11.07
C LEU A 263 10.37 -20.57 11.05
N ARG A 264 11.44 -20.48 10.25
CA ARG A 264 12.47 -21.54 10.16
C ARG A 264 13.29 -21.72 11.44
N HIS A 265 13.42 -20.67 12.25
CA HIS A 265 14.12 -20.74 13.55
C HIS A 265 13.18 -21.13 14.69
N ALA A 266 11.87 -21.16 14.45
CA ALA A 266 10.90 -21.57 15.44
C ALA A 266 10.80 -23.11 15.50
N ASP A 267 10.70 -23.65 16.71
CA ASP A 267 10.52 -25.09 16.92
C ASP A 267 9.20 -25.58 16.27
N GLY A 268 8.15 -24.77 16.35
CA GLY A 268 6.81 -25.05 15.84
C GLY A 268 6.44 -24.31 14.56
N LEU A 269 5.14 -24.03 14.42
CA LEU A 269 4.54 -23.20 13.37
C LEU A 269 4.23 -21.78 13.84
N GLU A 270 4.63 -21.45 15.07
CA GLU A 270 4.27 -20.21 15.74
C GLU A 270 5.54 -19.53 16.26
N PHE A 271 5.59 -18.21 16.09
CA PHE A 271 6.62 -17.36 16.69
C PHE A 271 6.04 -15.99 17.03
N GLY A 272 6.70 -15.27 17.93
CA GLY A 272 6.25 -13.96 18.37
C GLY A 272 6.96 -13.50 19.62
N ASN A 273 6.42 -12.46 20.23
CA ASN A 273 6.89 -11.91 21.49
C ASN A 273 5.68 -11.41 22.31
N SER A 274 5.89 -10.53 23.29
CA SER A 274 4.79 -10.11 24.18
C SER A 274 3.66 -9.36 23.47
N ILE A 275 3.93 -8.75 22.30
CA ILE A 275 2.96 -7.89 21.61
C ILE A 275 2.39 -8.50 20.33
N TYR A 276 3.06 -9.46 19.70
CA TYR A 276 2.59 -10.06 18.45
C TYR A 276 2.79 -11.58 18.41
N THR A 277 1.96 -12.24 17.61
CA THR A 277 2.05 -13.67 17.32
C THR A 277 1.80 -13.89 15.83
N VAL A 278 2.65 -14.68 15.19
CA VAL A 278 2.48 -15.17 13.82
C VAL A 278 2.36 -16.69 13.90
N LYS A 279 1.27 -17.23 13.36
CA LYS A 279 1.00 -18.67 13.37
C LYS A 279 0.69 -19.19 11.98
N PHE A 280 1.56 -20.05 11.46
CA PHE A 280 1.38 -20.70 10.17
C PHE A 280 0.51 -21.95 10.29
N THR A 281 -0.12 -22.32 9.18
CA THR A 281 -0.79 -23.62 9.03
C THR A 281 0.19 -24.74 8.69
N GLN A 282 1.27 -24.41 7.98
CA GLN A 282 2.34 -25.34 7.58
C GLN A 282 3.64 -24.59 7.27
N LYS A 283 4.80 -25.29 7.40
CA LYS A 283 6.14 -24.74 7.13
C LYS A 283 6.98 -25.53 6.11
N ASP A 284 6.45 -26.62 5.58
CA ASP A 284 7.18 -27.54 4.70
C ASP A 284 7.13 -27.07 3.23
N GLU A 285 5.98 -26.54 2.81
CA GLU A 285 5.77 -25.96 1.50
C GLU A 285 5.74 -24.43 1.59
N CYS A 286 6.29 -23.75 0.59
CA CYS A 286 6.25 -22.30 0.50
C CYS A 286 5.62 -21.87 -0.85
N PRO A 287 4.30 -22.10 -1.03
CA PRO A 287 3.64 -21.74 -2.28
C PRO A 287 3.69 -20.22 -2.51
N VAL A 288 3.71 -19.81 -3.78
CA VAL A 288 3.79 -18.38 -4.16
C VAL A 288 2.54 -17.61 -3.73
N TYR A 289 1.37 -18.25 -3.77
CA TYR A 289 0.08 -17.71 -3.37
C TYR A 289 -0.59 -18.67 -2.38
N GLY A 290 -1.46 -18.14 -1.52
CA GLY A 290 -2.22 -18.92 -0.56
C GLY A 290 -1.43 -19.41 0.65
N HIS A 291 -0.16 -19.00 0.82
CA HIS A 291 0.62 -19.34 2.01
C HIS A 291 0.15 -18.49 3.21
N GLU A 292 -0.86 -19.02 3.89
CA GLU A 292 -1.61 -18.35 4.94
C GLU A 292 -0.92 -18.45 6.31
N TYR A 293 -0.99 -17.35 7.07
CA TYR A 293 -0.69 -17.31 8.50
C TYR A 293 -1.72 -16.45 9.23
N SER A 294 -2.01 -16.79 10.49
CA SER A 294 -2.75 -15.91 11.40
C SER A 294 -1.78 -14.89 11.99
N PHE A 295 -2.18 -13.62 12.00
CA PHE A 295 -1.45 -12.55 12.67
C PHE A 295 -2.26 -11.97 13.82
N ARG A 296 -1.63 -11.89 14.99
CA ARG A 296 -2.14 -11.21 16.17
C ARG A 296 -1.19 -10.10 16.56
N LEU A 297 -1.73 -8.91 16.84
CA LEU A 297 -1.01 -7.77 17.39
C LEU A 297 -1.88 -7.13 18.47
N VAL A 298 -1.38 -7.09 19.70
CA VAL A 298 -2.12 -6.58 20.87
C VAL A 298 -2.75 -5.22 20.55
N ASP A 299 -4.04 -5.07 20.87
CA ASP A 299 -4.88 -3.91 20.59
C ASP A 299 -5.06 -3.51 19.11
N ALA A 300 -4.43 -4.18 18.14
CA ALA A 300 -4.44 -3.77 16.73
C ALA A 300 -5.01 -4.80 15.74
N VAL A 301 -4.72 -6.08 15.91
CA VAL A 301 -5.23 -7.18 15.08
C VAL A 301 -5.45 -8.42 15.95
N ASP A 302 -6.60 -9.06 15.85
CA ASP A 302 -6.91 -10.32 16.55
C ASP A 302 -7.08 -11.45 15.52
N ASP A 303 -6.07 -12.31 15.44
CA ASP A 303 -6.06 -13.54 14.63
C ASP A 303 -6.66 -13.38 13.23
N CYS A 304 -6.14 -12.41 12.47
CA CYS A 304 -6.56 -12.15 11.11
C CYS A 304 -5.73 -13.00 10.13
N PRO A 305 -6.36 -13.68 9.14
CA PRO A 305 -5.62 -14.41 8.12
C PRO A 305 -4.92 -13.44 7.15
N GLU A 306 -3.61 -13.59 7.05
CA GLU A 306 -2.72 -12.90 6.12
C GLU A 306 -2.00 -13.91 5.22
N TYR A 307 -1.40 -13.43 4.12
CA TYR A 307 -0.68 -14.29 3.18
C TYR A 307 0.72 -13.76 2.91
N LEU A 308 1.68 -14.66 2.75
CA LEU A 308 3.03 -14.27 2.36
C LEU A 308 3.04 -13.61 0.98
N VAL A 309 3.75 -12.49 0.89
CA VAL A 309 4.03 -11.81 -0.36
C VAL A 309 5.36 -12.32 -0.90
N HIS A 310 5.32 -13.28 -1.83
CA HIS A 310 6.53 -13.72 -2.52
C HIS A 310 7.03 -12.63 -3.49
N TRP A 311 7.91 -11.76 -2.98
CA TRP A 311 8.31 -10.52 -3.64
C TRP A 311 8.80 -10.67 -5.09
N PRO A 312 9.67 -11.65 -5.44
CA PRO A 312 10.11 -11.82 -6.83
C PRO A 312 8.97 -12.13 -7.80
N SER A 313 8.02 -12.97 -7.39
CA SER A 313 6.84 -13.29 -8.20
C SER A 313 5.93 -12.07 -8.35
N PHE A 314 5.75 -11.31 -7.27
CA PHE A 314 4.98 -10.08 -7.32
C PHE A 314 5.59 -9.06 -8.28
N VAL A 315 6.91 -8.85 -8.25
CA VAL A 315 7.60 -7.95 -9.19
C VAL A 315 7.43 -8.41 -10.63
N LYS A 316 7.57 -9.72 -10.90
CA LYS A 316 7.35 -10.29 -12.24
C LYS A 316 5.94 -9.98 -12.74
N LEU A 317 4.93 -10.19 -11.90
CA LEU A 317 3.54 -9.95 -12.23
C LEU A 317 3.23 -8.45 -12.38
N ALA A 318 3.76 -7.59 -11.51
CA ALA A 318 3.58 -6.14 -11.57
C ALA A 318 4.09 -5.54 -12.89
N ARG A 319 5.19 -6.08 -13.44
CA ARG A 319 5.72 -5.67 -14.75
C ARG A 319 4.76 -5.96 -15.91
N GLU A 320 3.93 -6.99 -15.83
CA GLU A 320 2.86 -7.23 -16.82
C GLU A 320 1.87 -6.06 -16.87
N TYR A 321 1.76 -5.30 -15.78
CA TYR A 321 0.92 -4.10 -15.65
C TYR A 321 1.72 -2.79 -15.78
N ARG A 322 2.92 -2.83 -16.35
CA ARG A 322 3.81 -1.66 -16.54
C ARG A 322 4.22 -0.99 -15.24
N LEU A 323 4.38 -1.76 -14.16
CA LEU A 323 4.89 -1.27 -12.89
C LEU A 323 6.31 -1.78 -12.69
N ASP A 324 7.29 -0.87 -12.72
CA ASP A 324 8.68 -1.18 -12.43
C ASP A 324 9.04 -0.86 -10.97
N PRO A 325 9.67 -1.80 -10.24
CA PRO A 325 10.04 -1.57 -8.85
C PRO A 325 11.18 -0.54 -8.77
N ILE A 326 11.00 0.47 -7.91
CA ILE A 326 12.02 1.48 -7.62
C ILE A 326 12.51 1.42 -6.17
N ALA A 327 11.72 0.85 -5.26
CA ALA A 327 12.15 0.60 -3.88
C ALA A 327 11.45 -0.63 -3.28
N HIS A 328 12.21 -1.42 -2.52
CA HIS A 328 11.68 -2.43 -1.59
C HIS A 328 12.69 -2.66 -0.48
N GLN A 329 12.36 -2.29 0.75
CA GLN A 329 13.26 -2.41 1.88
C GLN A 329 12.53 -2.56 3.21
N GLY A 330 13.12 -3.30 4.13
CA GLY A 330 12.59 -3.48 5.48
C GLY A 330 12.55 -2.17 6.27
N PHE A 331 11.62 -2.06 7.21
CA PHE A 331 11.43 -0.86 8.02
C PHE A 331 12.67 -0.44 8.80
N HIS A 332 13.49 -1.38 9.27
CA HIS A 332 14.74 -1.05 9.99
C HIS A 332 15.77 -0.35 9.09
N LEU A 333 15.91 -0.82 7.85
CA LEU A 333 16.81 -0.19 6.87
C LEU A 333 16.26 1.18 6.46
N PHE A 334 14.95 1.27 6.21
CA PHE A 334 14.29 2.55 5.92
C PHE A 334 14.45 3.55 7.06
N TYR A 335 14.28 3.12 8.31
CA TYR A 335 14.54 3.97 9.47
C TYR A 335 15.98 4.50 9.47
N THR A 336 16.95 3.60 9.34
CA THR A 336 18.39 3.94 9.39
C THR A 336 18.77 4.97 8.33
N GLN A 337 18.19 4.86 7.12
CA GLN A 337 18.49 5.77 6.01
C GLN A 337 17.81 7.15 6.11
N HIS A 338 16.73 7.26 6.88
CA HIS A 338 15.88 8.46 6.92
C HIS A 338 15.88 9.19 8.26
N ILE A 339 16.28 8.56 9.36
CA ILE A 339 16.16 9.14 10.71
C ILE A 339 16.90 10.48 10.83
N ASP A 340 18.09 10.62 10.24
CA ASP A 340 18.90 11.84 10.34
C ASP A 340 18.18 13.06 9.75
N ARG A 341 17.51 12.88 8.59
CA ARG A 341 16.77 13.97 7.91
C ARG A 341 15.36 14.21 8.48
N HIS A 342 14.79 13.20 9.15
CA HIS A 342 13.40 13.23 9.63
C HIS A 342 13.29 13.10 11.16
N ARG A 343 14.36 13.44 11.89
CA ARG A 343 14.42 13.36 13.37
C ARG A 343 13.37 14.22 14.05
N ASP A 344 13.16 15.45 13.57
CA ASP A 344 12.16 16.35 14.15
C ASP A 344 10.73 15.81 13.97
N LEU A 345 10.46 15.20 12.81
CA LEU A 345 9.19 14.51 12.57
C LEU A 345 9.04 13.30 13.48
N PHE A 346 10.11 12.53 13.69
CA PHE A 346 10.14 11.35 14.56
C PHE A 346 9.76 11.70 16.00
N VAL A 347 10.35 12.77 16.55
CA VAL A 347 10.03 13.29 17.90
C VAL A 347 8.62 13.89 17.93
N ARG A 348 8.25 14.70 16.93
CA ARG A 348 6.90 15.32 16.87
C ARG A 348 5.78 14.29 16.79
N MET A 349 6.02 13.16 16.14
CA MET A 349 5.07 12.04 16.05
C MET A 349 5.09 11.14 17.30
N LYS A 350 5.86 11.51 18.33
CA LYS A 350 5.94 10.79 19.62
C LYS A 350 6.35 9.32 19.44
N VAL A 351 7.23 9.06 18.46
CA VAL A 351 7.81 7.73 18.30
C VAL A 351 8.72 7.41 19.48
N VAL A 352 9.45 8.43 19.95
CA VAL A 352 10.21 8.45 21.19
C VAL A 352 9.84 9.70 21.99
N THR A 353 9.99 9.62 23.30
CA THR A 353 9.77 10.72 24.24
C THR A 353 10.98 10.84 25.18
N PRO A 354 11.12 11.95 25.95
CA PRO A 354 12.17 12.03 26.96
C PRO A 354 12.16 10.86 27.95
N ASP A 355 10.97 10.38 28.32
CA ASP A 355 10.79 9.25 29.24
C ASP A 355 10.96 7.88 28.56
N SER A 356 10.93 7.83 27.24
CA SER A 356 11.10 6.61 26.45
C SER A 356 11.91 6.93 25.17
N PRO A 357 13.25 7.00 25.30
CA PRO A 357 14.13 7.54 24.26
C PRO A 357 14.36 6.56 23.09
N THR A 358 13.92 5.32 23.21
CA THR A 358 14.06 4.26 22.20
C THR A 358 12.79 3.42 22.13
N LEU A 359 12.49 2.87 20.95
CA LEU A 359 11.43 1.86 20.82
C LEU A 359 11.77 0.62 21.68
N PRO A 360 10.82 0.09 22.47
CA PRO A 360 11.01 -1.18 23.18
C PRO A 360 11.38 -2.32 22.22
N ALA A 361 12.21 -3.25 22.68
CA ALA A 361 12.76 -4.33 21.86
C ALA A 361 11.67 -5.13 21.13
N ASP A 362 10.60 -5.51 21.82
CA ASP A 362 9.48 -6.26 21.23
C ASP A 362 8.74 -5.47 20.14
N GLN A 363 8.59 -4.15 20.34
CA GLN A 363 8.00 -3.24 19.35
C GLN A 363 8.93 -3.05 18.14
N TRP A 364 10.24 -2.94 18.39
CA TRP A 364 11.24 -2.86 17.33
C TRP A 364 11.28 -4.14 16.49
N GLU A 365 11.21 -5.30 17.13
CA GLU A 365 11.14 -6.59 16.45
C GLU A 365 9.88 -6.69 15.58
N ALA A 366 8.70 -6.31 16.10
CA ALA A 366 7.45 -6.31 15.36
C ALA A 366 7.50 -5.36 14.15
N ALA A 367 8.10 -4.17 14.30
CA ALA A 367 8.31 -3.25 13.18
C ALA A 367 9.16 -3.87 12.06
N GLY A 368 10.11 -4.74 12.42
CA GLY A 368 10.99 -5.46 11.49
C GLY A 368 10.28 -6.48 10.59
N LEU A 369 9.03 -6.83 10.89
CA LEU A 369 8.22 -7.73 10.07
C LEU A 369 7.76 -7.09 8.76
N TYR A 370 7.90 -5.78 8.59
CA TYR A 370 7.34 -5.05 7.46
C TYR A 370 8.41 -4.45 6.55
N SER A 371 8.05 -4.25 5.29
CA SER A 371 8.80 -3.49 4.31
C SER A 371 7.95 -2.37 3.71
N ILE A 372 8.62 -1.32 3.27
CA ILE A 372 8.04 -0.36 2.32
C ILE A 372 8.28 -0.87 0.91
N PHE A 373 7.46 -0.42 -0.03
CA PHE A 373 7.74 -0.54 -1.45
C PHE A 373 7.29 0.68 -2.24
N ALA A 374 7.88 0.83 -3.41
CA ALA A 374 7.42 1.77 -4.44
C ALA A 374 7.69 1.19 -5.84
N PHE A 375 6.72 1.38 -6.72
CA PHE A 375 6.81 1.15 -8.15
C PHE A 375 6.52 2.44 -8.89
N GLN A 376 7.10 2.59 -10.07
CA GLN A 376 6.71 3.63 -11.01
C GLN A 376 6.02 3.01 -12.21
N LYS A 377 4.94 3.62 -12.67
CA LYS A 377 4.25 3.19 -13.89
C LYS A 377 5.04 3.67 -15.11
N THR A 378 5.43 2.75 -15.99
CA THR A 378 6.08 3.08 -17.25
C THR A 378 5.05 3.42 -18.33
N ASP A 379 5.53 4.01 -19.43
CA ASP A 379 4.72 4.40 -20.59
C ASP A 379 3.99 3.23 -21.27
#